data_AF-A0A929HZ59-F1
#
_entry.id   AF-A0A929HZ59-F1
#
_cell.length_a   1.000
_cell.length_b   1.000
_cell.length_c   1.000
_cell.angle_alpha   90.00
_cell.angle_beta   90.00
_cell.angle_gamma   90.00
#
_symmetry.space_group_name_H-M   'P 1'
#
loop_
_entity.id
_entity.type
_entity.pdbx_description
1 polymer ?
#
loop_
_entity_poly.entity_id
_entity_poly.type
_entity_poly.pdbx_seq_one_letter_code
_entity_poly.pdbx_strand_id
1 'polypeptide(L)' 'MKEIHELDVYKLSEDLSDLIWYGFDKWSVKAQNTIGYQIIRSSDSIAANLAGSAP' A
#
# COMPACT_ATOMS: atom_id res chain seq x y z
N MET A 1 2.42 -25.76 9.99
CA MET A 1 2.12 -24.85 8.88
C MET A 1 2.13 -23.46 9.49
N LYS A 2 3.05 -22.57 9.09
CA LYS A 2 2.99 -21.21 9.62
C LYS A 2 1.77 -20.55 8.99
N GLU A 3 0.90 -20.04 9.85
CA GLU A 3 -0.25 -19.25 9.43
C GLU A 3 0.21 -17.88 8.92
N ILE A 4 -0.65 -17.21 8.15
CA ILE A 4 -0.55 -15.94 7.37
C ILE A 4 0.23 -14.77 8.03
N HIS A 5 0.60 -14.91 9.30
CA HIS A 5 1.62 -14.11 9.96
C HIS A 5 3.01 -14.24 9.26
N GLU A 6 3.22 -15.28 8.43
CA GLU A 6 4.00 -15.19 7.18
C GLU A 6 3.09 -14.66 6.07
N LEU A 7 3.31 -13.47 5.54
CA LEU A 7 4.61 -13.07 5.04
C LEU A 7 4.91 -11.69 5.61
N ASP A 8 6.13 -11.47 6.11
CA ASP A 8 6.63 -10.12 6.39
C ASP A 8 6.31 -9.16 5.23
N VAL A 9 6.27 -9.68 4.00
CA VAL A 9 5.84 -8.98 2.78
C VAL A 9 4.43 -8.37 2.85
N TYR A 10 3.42 -9.07 3.40
CA TYR A 10 2.07 -8.50 3.54
C TYR A 10 2.07 -7.34 4.53
N LYS A 11 2.70 -7.51 5.70
CA LYS A 11 2.84 -6.43 6.69
C LYS A 11 3.63 -5.26 6.13
N LEU A 12 4.74 -5.53 5.44
CA LEU A 12 5.52 -4.51 4.74
C LEU A 12 4.73 -3.78 3.66
N SER A 13 3.78 -4.45 2.99
CA SER A 13 2.92 -3.81 2.00
C SER A 13 1.87 -2.89 2.64
N GLU A 14 1.32 -3.27 3.80
CA GLU A 14 0.44 -2.39 4.58
C GLU A 14 1.21 -1.18 5.13
N ASP A 15 2.39 -1.42 5.72
CA ASP A 15 3.27 -0.34 6.22
C ASP A 15 3.66 0.63 5.09
N LEU A 16 3.91 0.11 3.88
CA LEU A 16 4.19 0.93 2.70
C LEU A 16 2.98 1.81 2.35
N SER A 17 1.77 1.24 2.32
CA SER A 17 0.55 1.99 2.06
C SER A 17 0.37 3.11 3.08
N ASP A 18 0.50 2.82 4.38
CA ASP A 18 0.42 3.83 5.44
C ASP A 18 1.43 4.96 5.25
N LEU A 19 2.69 4.63 4.94
CA LEU A 19 3.72 5.64 4.67
C LEU A 19 3.37 6.52 3.47
N ILE A 20 2.80 5.93 2.41
CA ILE A 20 2.34 6.68 1.23
C ILE A 20 1.17 7.59 1.58
N TRP A 21 0.19 7.11 2.36
CA TRP A 21 -0.94 7.91 2.84
C TRP A 21 -0.45 9.11 3.67
N TYR A 22 0.43 8.88 4.65
CA TYR A 22 1.01 9.96 5.47
C TYR A 22 1.85 10.95 4.65
N GLY A 23 2.60 10.45 3.65
CA GLY A 23 3.39 11.27 2.74
C GLY A 23 2.51 12.13 1.84
N PHE A 24 1.44 11.56 1.28
CA PHE A 24 0.52 12.20 0.36
C PHE A 24 -0.08 13.48 0.94
N ASP A 25 -0.45 13.47 2.22
CA ASP A 25 -1.00 14.64 2.93
C ASP A 25 -0.05 15.84 2.98
N LYS A 26 1.25 15.62 2.76
CA LYS A 26 2.28 16.67 2.74
C LYS A 26 2.66 17.11 1.33
N TRP A 27 2.18 16.42 0.31
CA TRP A 27 2.50 16.76 -1.08
C TRP A 27 1.76 18.01 -1.52
N SER A 28 2.34 18.72 -2.50
CA SER A 28 1.64 19.83 -3.13
C SER A 28 0.34 19.35 -3.79
N VAL A 29 -0.67 20.22 -3.84
CA VAL A 29 -1.97 19.94 -4.50
C VAL A 29 -1.77 19.45 -5.94
N LYS A 30 -0.78 19.99 -6.66
CA LYS A 30 -0.45 19.53 -8.02
C LYS A 30 0.01 18.07 -8.04
N ALA A 31 0.88 17.67 -7.11
CA ALA A 31 1.36 16.30 -7.03
C ALA A 31 0.24 15.33 -6.60
N GLN A 32 -0.56 15.71 -5.59
CA GLN A 32 -1.71 14.93 -5.13
C GLN A 32 -2.69 14.62 -6.29
N ASN A 33 -3.09 15.66 -7.03
CA ASN A 33 -4.09 15.57 -8.09
C ASN A 33 -3.56 15.04 -9.43
N THR A 34 -2.26 14.77 -9.56
CA THR A 34 -1.68 14.18 -10.79
C THR A 34 -1.22 12.76 -10.55
N ILE A 35 -0.16 12.58 -9.76
CA ILE A 35 0.45 11.28 -9.54
C ILE A 35 0.08 10.66 -8.18
N GLY A 36 -0.29 11.48 -7.19
CA GLY A 36 -0.54 11.02 -5.83
C GLY A 36 -1.65 10.00 -5.72
N TYR A 37 -2.83 10.26 -6.29
CA TYR A 37 -3.90 9.26 -6.28
C TYR A 37 -3.54 7.97 -7.03
N GLN A 38 -2.67 8.03 -8.03
CA GLN A 38 -2.21 6.83 -8.74
C GLN A 38 -1.29 6.01 -7.83
N ILE A 39 -0.37 6.66 -7.13
CA ILE A 39 0.58 6.01 -6.20
C ILE A 39 -0.15 5.39 -5.00
N ILE A 40 -1.15 6.07 -4.42
CA ILE A 40 -1.98 5.50 -3.35
C ILE A 40 -2.63 4.19 -3.83
N ARG A 41 -3.36 4.24 -4.94
CA ARG A 41 -4.07 3.06 -5.46
C ARG A 41 -3.12 1.92 -5.81
N SER A 42 -1.97 2.23 -6.40
CA SER A 42 -0.96 1.23 -6.71
C SER A 42 -0.39 0.58 -5.45
N SER A 43 -0.13 1.36 -4.40
CA SER A 43 0.41 0.86 -3.13
C SER A 43 -0.60 -0.04 -2.41
N ASP A 44 -1.84 0.43 -2.23
CA ASP A 44 -2.93 -0.33 -1.59
C ASP A 44 -3.22 -1.65 -2.34
N SER A 45 -3.10 -1.65 -3.68
CA SER A 45 -3.34 -2.85 -4.49
C SER A 45 -2.36 -3.99 -4.23
N ILE A 46 -1.16 -3.71 -3.72
CA ILE A 46 -0.17 -4.74 -3.41
C ILE A 46 -0.69 -5.61 -2.26
N ALA A 47 -1.11 -4.98 -1.17
CA ALA A 47 -1.67 -5.68 -0.03
C ALA A 47 -2.97 -6.42 -0.39
N ALA A 48 -3.85 -5.79 -1.16
CA ALA A 48 -5.08 -6.42 -1.64
C ALA A 48 -4.81 -7.68 -2.48
N ASN A 49 -3.81 -7.65 -3.36
CA ASN A 49 -3.43 -8.82 -4.15
C ASN A 49 -2.82 -9.94 -3.29
N LEU A 50 -1.99 -9.59 -2.31
CA LEU A 50 -1.42 -10.56 -1.37
C LEU A 50 -2.50 -11.22 -0.50
N ALA A 51 -3.51 -10.45 -0.08
CA ALA A 51 -4.65 -10.98 0.67
C ALA A 51 -5.56 -11.87 -0.19
N GLY A 52 -5.74 -11.54 -1.47
CA GLY A 52 -6.61 -12.26 -2.41
C GLY A 52 -5.96 -13.47 -3.12
N SER A 53 -4.68 -13.73 -2.91
CA SER A 53 -3.94 -14.85 -3.54
C SER A 53 -3.75 -16.06 -2.61
N ALA A 54 -4.34 -16.04 -1.41
CA ALA A 54 -4.49 -17.23 -0.59
C ALA A 54 -5.57 -18.16 -1.22
N PRO A 55 -5.25 -19.43 -1.55
CA PRO A 55 -6.25 -20.37 -2.04
C PRO A 55 -7.34 -20.69 -1.00
#